data_AF-A0A1W7HE22-F1
#
_entry.id   AF-A0A1W7HE22-F1
#
_cell.length_a   1.000
_cell.length_b   1.000
_cell.length_c   1.000
_cell.angle_alpha   90.00
_cell.angle_beta   90.00
_cell.angle_gamma   90.00
#
_symmetry.space_group_name_H-M   'P 1'
#
loop_
_entity.id
_entity.type
_entity.pdbx_description
1 polymer ?
#
loop_
_entity_poly.entity_id
_entity_poly.type
_entity_poly.pdbx_seq_one_letter_code
_entity_poly.pdbx_strand_id
1 'polypeptide(L)'
;DVMPGVAHMIHEVGIEAGFPDGTKLVTIHTPVEAGSEKLAPGEVILKNEDITLNAGKHAIQLKVKNKGDRPVQVGSHFHFFEVNKLLDFDREKAYGKRLDIASGTAVRFEPGEEKTVDLIQIGGNQRIYGFNALVDRQADHDGKKLALKHAKAHGFGTINCGCDNK
;
A
#
# COMPACT_ATOMS: atom_id res chain seq x y z
N ASP A 1 -23.91 -5.94 -34.98
CA ASP A 1 -22.71 -6.70 -35.37
C ASP A 1 -22.29 -7.77 -34.37
N VAL A 2 -22.61 -7.67 -33.07
CA VAL A 2 -22.31 -8.72 -32.08
C VAL A 2 -23.59 -9.21 -31.38
N MET A 3 -23.50 -10.35 -30.70
CA MET A 3 -24.58 -10.86 -29.86
C MET A 3 -24.79 -9.98 -28.61
N PRO A 4 -26.00 -9.97 -28.04
CA PRO A 4 -26.25 -9.34 -26.76
C PRO A 4 -25.30 -9.78 -25.65
N GLY A 5 -24.85 -8.82 -24.82
CA GLY A 5 -23.93 -9.05 -23.71
C GLY A 5 -22.45 -9.12 -24.07
N VAL A 6 -22.07 -9.21 -25.35
CA VAL A 6 -20.66 -9.23 -25.78
C VAL A 6 -19.89 -7.99 -25.31
N ALA A 7 -20.51 -6.81 -25.37
CA ALA A 7 -19.91 -5.57 -24.90
C ALA A 7 -19.57 -5.58 -23.40
N HIS A 8 -20.33 -6.32 -22.57
CA HIS A 8 -20.06 -6.46 -21.14
C HIS A 8 -18.95 -7.46 -20.83
N MET A 9 -18.58 -8.31 -21.79
CA MET A 9 -17.57 -9.36 -21.62
C MET A 9 -16.20 -8.95 -22.15
N ILE A 10 -16.13 -8.14 -23.21
CA ILE A 10 -14.87 -7.76 -23.86
C ILE A 10 -14.42 -6.40 -23.33
N HIS A 11 -13.67 -6.41 -22.23
CA HIS A 11 -13.09 -5.19 -21.66
C HIS A 11 -11.89 -4.67 -22.46
N GLU A 12 -11.10 -5.58 -23.03
CA GLU A 12 -9.95 -5.24 -23.86
C GLU A 12 -9.61 -6.36 -24.85
N VAL A 13 -9.00 -5.97 -25.96
CA VAL A 13 -8.39 -6.90 -26.92
C VAL A 13 -6.93 -6.51 -27.06
N GLY A 14 -6.05 -7.35 -26.50
CA GLY A 14 -4.61 -7.25 -26.66
C GLY A 14 -4.12 -8.11 -27.82
N ILE A 15 -3.26 -7.55 -28.68
CA ILE A 15 -2.62 -8.26 -29.77
C ILE A 15 -1.18 -7.79 -29.94
N GLU A 16 -0.26 -8.71 -30.22
CA GLU A 16 1.08 -8.37 -30.66
C GLU A 16 1.15 -8.37 -32.19
N ALA A 17 1.71 -7.30 -32.76
CA ALA A 17 1.87 -7.18 -34.20
C ALA A 17 3.28 -6.69 -34.56
N GLY A 18 3.77 -7.13 -35.71
CA GLY A 18 5.03 -6.64 -36.28
C GLY A 18 4.84 -5.28 -36.95
N PHE A 19 5.57 -4.28 -36.48
CA PHE A 19 5.66 -2.96 -37.11
C PHE A 19 7.01 -2.80 -37.81
N PRO A 20 7.20 -1.77 -38.66
CA PRO A 20 8.51 -1.49 -39.28
C PRO A 20 9.65 -1.35 -38.26
N ASP A 21 9.35 -1.01 -37.01
CA ASP A 21 10.29 -0.87 -35.90
C ASP A 21 10.24 -2.06 -34.90
N GLY A 22 9.73 -3.22 -35.35
CA GLY A 22 9.65 -4.47 -34.58
C GLY A 22 8.30 -4.74 -33.94
N THR A 23 8.20 -5.84 -33.19
CA THR A 23 6.94 -6.28 -32.55
C THR A 23 6.52 -5.35 -31.43
N LYS A 24 5.23 -4.97 -31.40
CA LYS A 24 4.62 -4.14 -30.35
C LYS A 24 3.32 -4.76 -29.85
N LEU A 25 3.03 -4.57 -28.56
CA LEU A 25 1.72 -4.83 -27.98
C LEU A 25 0.77 -3.68 -28.31
N VAL A 26 -0.38 -4.01 -28.91
CA VAL A 26 -1.49 -3.09 -29.15
C VAL A 26 -2.65 -3.55 -28.28
N THR A 27 -3.22 -2.65 -27.49
CA THR A 27 -4.39 -2.93 -26.65
C THR A 27 -5.51 -1.99 -27.05
N ILE A 28 -6.65 -2.55 -27.43
CA ILE A 28 -7.88 -1.80 -27.70
C ILE A 28 -8.77 -1.95 -26.48
N HIS A 29 -8.97 -0.84 -25.75
CA HIS A 29 -9.84 -0.81 -24.57
C HIS A 29 -11.29 -0.60 -24.98
N THR A 30 -12.21 -1.37 -24.39
CA THR A 30 -13.66 -1.32 -24.63
C THR A 30 -14.01 -1.23 -26.12
N PRO A 31 -13.63 -2.22 -26.94
CA PRO A 31 -13.75 -2.14 -28.40
C PRO A 31 -15.19 -2.13 -28.92
N VAL A 32 -16.16 -2.57 -28.11
CA VAL A 32 -17.58 -2.62 -28.45
C VAL A 32 -18.37 -1.93 -27.34
N GLU A 33 -19.17 -0.94 -27.70
CA GLU A 33 -20.03 -0.23 -26.75
C GLU A 33 -21.24 -1.08 -26.36
N ALA A 34 -21.63 -1.00 -25.08
CA ALA A 34 -22.89 -1.57 -24.64
C ALA A 34 -24.04 -0.69 -25.17
N GLY A 35 -24.92 -1.29 -25.99
CA GLY A 35 -26.15 -0.64 -26.43
C GLY A 35 -27.19 -0.52 -25.32
N SER A 36 -28.47 -0.32 -25.67
CA SER A 36 -29.60 -0.27 -24.72
C SER A 36 -29.99 -1.64 -24.14
N GLU A 37 -29.14 -2.65 -24.31
CA GLU A 37 -29.44 -4.03 -23.95
C GLU A 37 -29.15 -4.29 -22.48
N LYS A 38 -29.99 -5.12 -21.85
CA LYS A 38 -29.93 -5.39 -20.40
C LYS A 38 -29.07 -6.60 -20.02
N LEU A 39 -28.60 -7.39 -20.99
CA LEU A 39 -27.93 -8.65 -20.70
C LEU A 39 -26.45 -8.39 -20.32
N ALA A 40 -26.13 -8.52 -19.03
CA ALA A 40 -24.76 -8.47 -18.52
C ALA A 40 -24.37 -9.82 -17.88
N PRO A 41 -23.66 -10.70 -18.62
CA PRO A 41 -23.22 -11.98 -18.09
C PRO A 41 -22.29 -11.82 -16.87
N GLY A 42 -22.57 -12.55 -15.79
CA GLY A 42 -21.76 -12.49 -14.57
C GLY A 42 -21.95 -11.22 -13.75
N GLU A 43 -23.02 -10.44 -14.00
CA GLU A 43 -23.35 -9.26 -13.22
C GLU A 43 -23.40 -9.59 -11.71
N VAL A 44 -22.75 -8.73 -10.92
CA VAL A 44 -22.73 -8.83 -9.47
C VAL A 44 -23.73 -7.83 -8.90
N ILE A 45 -24.79 -8.33 -8.27
CA ILE A 45 -25.81 -7.50 -7.63
C ILE A 45 -25.38 -7.22 -6.19
N LEU A 46 -24.93 -6.00 -5.93
CA LEU A 46 -24.44 -5.57 -4.62
C LEU A 46 -25.56 -4.93 -3.80
N LYS A 47 -25.44 -5.04 -2.47
CA LYS A 47 -26.20 -4.17 -1.56
C LYS A 47 -25.58 -2.78 -1.56
N ASN A 48 -26.41 -1.76 -1.36
CA ASN A 48 -25.95 -0.37 -1.22
C ASN A 48 -25.55 -0.07 0.24
N GLU A 49 -24.56 -0.80 0.74
CA GLU A 49 -24.06 -0.72 2.11
C GLU A 49 -22.53 -0.68 2.12
N ASP A 50 -21.96 0.16 2.98
CA ASP A 50 -20.51 0.26 3.15
C ASP A 50 -19.97 -0.89 4.02
N ILE A 51 -18.75 -1.35 3.71
CA ILE A 51 -18.03 -2.34 4.50
C ILE A 51 -17.05 -1.64 5.43
N THR A 52 -17.23 -1.80 6.74
CA THR A 52 -16.25 -1.32 7.73
C THR A 52 -15.01 -2.21 7.72
N LEU A 53 -13.87 -1.62 7.35
CA LEU A 53 -12.58 -2.31 7.35
C LEU A 53 -11.95 -2.31 8.75
N ASN A 54 -11.11 -3.31 9.02
CA ASN A 54 -10.27 -3.39 10.23
C ASN A 54 -11.02 -3.16 11.56
N ALA A 55 -12.28 -3.60 11.63
CA ALA A 55 -13.15 -3.38 12.77
C ALA A 55 -12.49 -3.77 14.11
N GLY A 56 -12.72 -2.94 15.12
CA GLY A 56 -12.17 -3.15 16.48
C GLY A 56 -10.72 -2.72 16.66
N LYS A 57 -10.04 -2.18 15.62
CA LYS A 57 -8.70 -1.61 15.75
C LYS A 57 -8.74 -0.10 15.85
N HIS A 58 -7.99 0.44 16.80
CA HIS A 58 -7.82 1.88 16.94
C HIS A 58 -6.67 2.38 16.04
N ALA A 59 -7.00 3.28 15.12
CA ALA A 59 -6.02 3.94 14.26
C ALA A 59 -5.34 5.10 14.99
N ILE A 60 -4.03 5.27 14.77
CA ILE A 60 -3.32 6.49 15.14
C ILE A 60 -3.02 7.31 13.89
N GLN A 61 -3.08 8.63 14.00
CA GLN A 61 -2.69 9.53 12.91
C GLN A 61 -1.21 9.88 13.02
N LEU A 62 -0.52 9.78 11.88
CA LEU A 62 0.88 10.11 11.76
C LEU A 62 1.15 10.97 10.54
N LYS A 63 1.78 12.11 10.76
CA LYS A 63 2.26 12.99 9.69
C LYS A 63 3.58 12.44 9.14
N VAL A 64 3.64 12.26 7.83
CA VAL A 64 4.76 11.61 7.13
C VAL A 64 5.17 12.49 5.96
N LYS A 65 6.46 12.82 5.90
CA LYS A 65 7.05 13.62 4.83
C LYS A 65 8.09 12.85 4.05
N ASN A 66 8.03 12.90 2.73
CA ASN A 66 9.08 12.34 1.89
C ASN A 66 10.21 13.38 1.69
N LYS A 67 11.38 13.12 2.28
CA LYS A 67 12.58 13.95 2.10
C LYS A 67 13.43 13.52 0.90
N GLY A 68 13.04 12.44 0.22
CA GLY A 68 13.73 11.93 -0.96
C GLY A 68 13.42 12.70 -2.24
N ASP A 69 14.21 12.39 -3.26
CA ASP A 69 14.10 12.89 -4.64
C ASP A 69 13.26 11.99 -5.55
N ARG A 70 12.75 10.88 -5.01
CA ARG A 70 11.98 9.86 -5.72
C ARG A 70 10.67 9.57 -5.00
N PRO A 71 9.62 9.18 -5.75
CA PRO A 71 8.36 8.79 -5.15
C PRO A 71 8.51 7.51 -4.33
N VAL A 72 7.78 7.44 -3.21
CA VAL A 72 7.71 6.27 -2.34
C VAL A 72 6.26 5.84 -2.22
N GLN A 73 5.98 4.55 -2.43
CA GLN A 73 4.64 3.99 -2.27
C GLN A 73 4.68 2.86 -1.24
N VAL A 74 3.80 2.93 -0.25
CA VAL A 74 3.76 1.99 0.88
C VAL A 74 2.44 1.22 0.87
N GLY A 75 2.52 -0.10 0.81
CA GLY A 75 1.36 -0.98 0.78
C GLY A 75 0.67 -1.16 2.15
N SER A 76 -0.60 -1.57 2.10
CA SER A 76 -1.49 -1.75 3.26
C SER A 76 -0.91 -2.59 4.41
N HIS A 77 -0.12 -3.63 4.12
CA HIS A 77 0.38 -4.60 5.10
C HIS A 77 1.89 -4.52 5.35
N PHE A 78 2.56 -3.50 4.83
CA PHE A 78 3.96 -3.27 5.13
C PHE A 78 4.12 -2.79 6.59
N HIS A 79 5.12 -3.28 7.31
CA HIS A 79 5.42 -2.80 8.66
C HIS A 79 5.89 -1.34 8.59
N PHE A 80 5.03 -0.40 9.00
CA PHE A 80 5.21 1.02 8.68
C PHE A 80 6.49 1.62 9.30
N PHE A 81 6.95 1.08 10.43
CA PHE A 81 8.23 1.40 11.03
C PHE A 81 9.44 1.21 10.09
N GLU A 82 9.37 0.23 9.19
CA GLU A 82 10.48 -0.21 8.34
C GLU A 82 10.38 0.34 6.91
N VAL A 83 9.48 1.29 6.65
CA VAL A 83 9.40 1.92 5.31
C VAL A 83 10.66 2.72 5.01
N ASN A 84 10.82 3.10 3.74
CA ASN A 84 11.97 3.83 3.21
C ASN A 84 12.51 4.87 4.20
N LYS A 85 13.83 4.84 4.43
CA LYS A 85 14.55 5.73 5.36
C LYS A 85 14.38 7.22 5.07
N LEU A 86 14.04 7.59 3.83
CA LEU A 86 13.79 8.97 3.41
C LEU A 86 12.39 9.48 3.76
N LEU A 87 11.49 8.61 4.22
CA LEU A 87 10.24 9.04 4.85
C LEU A 87 10.53 9.44 6.31
N ASP A 88 10.19 10.68 6.62
CA ASP A 88 10.39 11.30 7.92
C ASP A 88 9.07 11.39 8.68
N PHE A 89 9.05 10.75 9.85
CA PHE A 89 7.91 10.66 10.74
C PHE A 89 8.38 10.10 12.09
N ASP A 90 7.50 10.13 13.10
CA ASP A 90 7.78 9.52 14.41
C ASP A 90 7.72 7.98 14.30
N ARG A 91 8.87 7.38 14.01
CA ARG A 91 9.02 5.93 13.85
C ARG A 91 8.63 5.18 15.11
N GLU A 92 8.87 5.75 16.29
CA GLU A 92 8.54 5.09 17.54
C GLU A 92 7.04 4.75 17.64
N LYS A 93 6.17 5.67 17.19
CA LYS A 93 4.72 5.45 17.16
C LYS A 93 4.27 4.45 16.09
N ALA A 94 5.04 4.29 15.03
CA ALA A 94 4.74 3.38 13.93
C ALA A 94 5.14 1.92 14.19
N TYR A 95 5.87 1.64 15.27
CA TYR A 95 6.31 0.27 15.60
C TYR A 95 5.12 -0.69 15.79
N GLY A 96 5.18 -1.85 15.13
CA GLY A 96 4.14 -2.87 15.17
C GLY A 96 2.86 -2.49 14.42
N LYS A 97 2.88 -1.45 13.59
CA LYS A 97 1.71 -0.94 12.87
C LYS A 97 1.84 -1.04 11.35
N ARG A 98 0.70 -1.00 10.68
CA ARG A 98 0.52 -0.95 9.22
C ARG A 98 -0.54 0.08 8.85
N LEU A 99 -0.63 0.46 7.57
CA LEU A 99 -1.64 1.40 7.09
C LEU A 99 -3.06 0.86 7.30
N ASP A 100 -3.95 1.73 7.77
CA ASP A 100 -5.38 1.46 7.91
C ASP A 100 -6.13 1.78 6.61
N ILE A 101 -5.88 0.97 5.59
CA ILE A 101 -6.47 1.11 4.26
C ILE A 101 -6.96 -0.25 3.75
N ALA A 102 -7.70 -0.25 2.63
CA ALA A 102 -8.13 -1.46 1.96
C ALA A 102 -6.94 -2.39 1.64
N SER A 103 -7.10 -3.68 1.89
CA SER A 103 -6.05 -4.67 1.63
C SER A 103 -5.65 -4.65 0.15
N GLY A 104 -4.36 -4.78 -0.13
CA GLY A 104 -3.79 -4.70 -1.49
C GLY A 104 -3.58 -3.27 -2.03
N THR A 105 -4.16 -2.24 -1.39
CA THR A 105 -3.93 -0.84 -1.78
C THR A 105 -2.67 -0.25 -1.13
N ALA A 106 -2.32 0.98 -1.51
CA ALA A 106 -1.11 1.66 -1.04
C ALA A 106 -1.30 3.19 -0.93
N VAL A 107 -0.49 3.83 -0.10
CA VAL A 107 -0.35 5.30 -0.04
C VAL A 107 0.93 5.71 -0.75
N ARG A 108 0.82 6.71 -1.62
CA ARG A 108 1.92 7.28 -2.39
C ARG A 108 2.35 8.64 -1.83
N PHE A 109 3.66 8.82 -1.72
CA PHE A 109 4.33 10.03 -1.29
C PHE A 109 5.25 10.53 -2.41
N GLU A 110 4.89 11.64 -3.04
CA GLU A 110 5.76 12.32 -4.01
C GLU A 110 6.99 12.94 -3.33
N PRO A 111 8.08 13.23 -4.06
CA PRO A 111 9.23 13.97 -3.52
C PRO A 111 8.80 15.28 -2.84
N GLY A 112 9.19 15.47 -1.58
CA GLY A 112 8.84 16.66 -0.79
C GLY A 112 7.44 16.69 -0.17
N GLU A 113 6.56 15.75 -0.54
CA GLU A 113 5.17 15.71 -0.10
C GLU A 113 5.05 15.34 1.39
N GLU A 114 4.11 15.98 2.08
CA GLU A 114 3.75 15.68 3.47
C GLU A 114 2.26 15.33 3.56
N LYS A 115 1.94 14.18 4.17
CA LYS A 115 0.58 13.67 4.34
C LYS A 115 0.39 13.07 5.72
N THR A 116 -0.84 13.15 6.24
CA THR A 116 -1.24 12.38 7.43
C THR A 116 -1.77 11.02 6.98
N VAL A 117 -1.33 9.95 7.65
CA VAL A 117 -1.82 8.59 7.43
C VAL A 117 -2.33 7.98 8.72
N ASP A 118 -3.28 7.07 8.58
CA ASP A 118 -3.83 6.27 9.67
C ASP A 118 -3.11 4.93 9.77
N LEU A 119 -2.67 4.57 10.98
CA LEU A 119 -1.94 3.35 11.26
C LEU A 119 -2.63 2.52 12.34
N ILE A 120 -2.83 1.23 12.05
CA ILE A 120 -3.40 0.25 12.99
C ILE A 120 -2.39 -0.83 13.33
N GLN A 121 -2.58 -1.47 14.48
CA GLN A 121 -1.70 -2.55 14.94
C GLN A 121 -1.79 -3.78 14.03
N ILE A 122 -0.64 -4.38 13.75
CA ILE A 122 -0.55 -5.67 13.06
C ILE A 122 -1.30 -6.72 13.89
N GLY A 123 -2.11 -7.55 13.23
CA GLY A 123 -2.89 -8.61 13.89
C GLY A 123 -2.09 -9.90 14.10
N GLY A 124 -2.81 -10.99 14.42
CA GLY A 124 -2.21 -12.31 14.58
C GLY A 124 -1.17 -12.36 15.71
N ASN A 125 -0.11 -13.14 15.51
CA ASN A 125 0.95 -13.34 16.51
C ASN A 125 1.90 -12.15 16.66
N GLN A 126 1.75 -11.07 15.87
CA GLN A 126 2.62 -9.89 15.88
C GLN A 126 4.12 -10.25 15.78
N ARG A 127 4.45 -11.22 14.94
CA ARG A 127 5.84 -11.56 14.59
C ARG A 127 6.20 -10.87 13.28
N ILE A 128 7.28 -10.09 13.30
CA ILE A 128 7.67 -9.23 12.18
C ILE A 128 9.01 -9.76 11.65
N TYR A 129 9.01 -10.19 10.39
CA TYR A 129 10.16 -10.74 9.69
C TYR A 129 10.26 -10.18 8.26
N GLY A 130 11.47 -9.99 7.76
CA GLY A 130 11.74 -9.48 6.41
C GLY A 130 11.89 -7.96 6.39
N PHE A 131 11.09 -7.25 5.60
CA PHE A 131 11.09 -5.78 5.48
C PHE A 131 12.49 -5.17 5.33
N ASN A 132 13.03 -4.50 6.36
CA ASN A 132 14.41 -3.98 6.39
C ASN A 132 15.27 -4.66 7.47
N ALA A 133 14.84 -5.83 7.95
CA ALA A 133 15.47 -6.60 9.01
C ALA A 133 15.68 -5.79 10.31
N LEU A 134 14.83 -4.78 10.58
CA LEU A 134 14.97 -3.97 11.78
C LEU A 134 14.41 -4.69 13.02
N VAL A 135 13.46 -5.60 12.82
CA VAL A 135 12.81 -6.37 13.89
C VAL A 135 13.23 -7.85 13.87
N ASP A 136 12.83 -8.61 12.84
CA ASP A 136 13.08 -10.06 12.66
C ASP A 136 12.83 -10.92 13.91
N ARG A 137 11.77 -10.59 14.65
CA ARG A 137 11.37 -11.26 15.88
C ARG A 137 9.94 -10.91 16.29
N GLN A 138 9.55 -11.35 17.48
CA GLN A 138 8.32 -10.92 18.15
C GLN A 138 8.30 -9.40 18.34
N ALA A 139 7.21 -8.75 17.95
CA ALA A 139 6.99 -7.33 18.20
C ALA A 139 6.53 -7.11 19.64
N ASP A 140 7.49 -6.90 20.54
CA ASP A 140 7.28 -6.60 21.95
C ASP A 140 8.06 -5.33 22.36
N HIS A 141 8.01 -4.99 23.64
CA HIS A 141 8.66 -3.80 24.15
C HIS A 141 10.20 -3.83 24.01
N ASP A 142 10.82 -5.00 24.13
CA ASP A 142 12.27 -5.14 24.01
C ASP A 142 12.70 -5.15 22.54
N GLY A 143 11.91 -5.80 21.68
CA GLY A 143 12.01 -5.72 20.23
C GLY A 143 11.91 -4.29 19.72
N LYS A 144 11.02 -3.47 20.30
CA LYS A 144 10.90 -2.04 19.97
C LYS A 144 12.20 -1.29 20.26
N LYS A 145 12.79 -1.48 21.44
CA LYS A 145 14.04 -0.83 21.83
C LYS A 145 15.19 -1.21 20.89
N LEU A 146 15.29 -2.49 20.53
CA LEU A 146 16.33 -2.97 19.61
C LEU A 146 16.12 -2.41 18.20
N ALA A 147 14.88 -2.45 17.71
CA ALA A 147 14.53 -1.95 16.39
C ALA A 147 14.81 -0.44 16.24
N LEU A 148 14.54 0.36 17.27
CA LEU A 148 14.88 1.79 17.28
C LEU A 148 16.40 2.03 17.20
N LYS A 149 17.20 1.20 17.89
CA LYS A 149 18.67 1.27 17.78
C LYS A 149 19.15 0.89 16.38
N HIS A 150 18.60 -0.18 15.81
CA HIS A 150 18.92 -0.60 14.44
C HIS A 150 18.54 0.47 13.41
N ALA A 151 17.34 1.04 13.53
CA ALA A 151 16.88 2.13 12.67
C ALA A 151 17.82 3.36 12.75
N LYS A 152 18.28 3.73 13.97
CA LYS A 152 19.21 4.85 14.17
C LYS A 152 20.56 4.57 13.53
N ALA A 153 21.10 3.37 13.73
CA ALA A 153 22.36 2.95 13.12
C ALA A 153 22.32 2.93 11.59
N HIS A 154 21.17 2.62 10.98
CA HIS A 154 21.00 2.53 9.53
C HIS A 154 20.45 3.82 8.88
N GLY A 155 20.32 4.90 9.64
CA GLY A 155 19.92 6.22 9.14
C GLY A 155 18.45 6.34 8.73
N PHE A 156 17.54 5.64 9.42
CA PHE A 156 16.10 5.71 9.17
C PHE A 156 15.46 6.92 9.85
N GLY A 157 15.39 8.07 9.17
CA GLY A 157 14.61 9.26 9.58
C GLY A 157 14.87 9.78 11.01
N THR A 158 14.02 10.68 11.48
CA THR A 158 14.09 11.21 12.85
C THR A 158 13.66 10.14 13.86
N ILE A 159 14.57 9.72 14.74
CA ILE A 159 14.29 8.72 15.77
C ILE A 159 14.43 9.35 17.16
N ASN A 160 13.30 9.62 17.80
CA ASN A 160 13.24 10.02 19.21
C ASN A 160 13.46 8.79 20.09
N CYS A 161 14.68 8.26 20.11
CA CYS A 161 14.99 7.06 20.89
C CYS A 161 15.08 7.31 22.41
N GLY A 162 15.00 8.58 22.87
CA GLY A 162 15.19 8.94 24.28
C GLY A 162 16.57 8.56 24.85
N CYS A 163 17.49 8.10 24.02
CA CYS A 163 18.80 7.58 24.40
C CYS A 163 19.85 8.68 24.64
N ASP A 164 19.49 9.96 24.44
CA ASP A 164 20.45 11.07 24.51
C ASP A 164 20.63 11.63 25.94
N ASN A 165 20.09 10.93 26.96
CA ASN A 165 20.42 11.15 28.38
C ASN A 165 21.28 9.99 28.91
N LYS A 166 22.57 9.96 28.54
CA LYS A 166 23.64 9.32 29.32
C LYS A 166 24.94 10.06 29.12
#